data_AF-A0A2D8N6N9-F1
#
_entry.id   AF-A0A2D8N6N9-F1
#
_cell.length_a   1.000
_cell.length_b   1.000
_cell.length_c   1.000
_cell.angle_alpha   90.00
_cell.angle_beta   90.00
_cell.angle_gamma   90.00
#
_symmetry.space_group_name_H-M   'P 1'
#
loop_
_entity.id
_entity.type
_entity.pdbx_description
1 polymer ?
#
loop_
_entity_poly.entity_id
_entity_poly.type
_entity_poly.pdbx_seq_one_letter_code
_entity_poly.pdbx_strand_id
1 'polypeptide(L)'
;MPDARKILTVWSIANITNLLGMTGIIGSLIFVGIEIQQNQNIAMASQLQARNDALMAFYSSPLEGSATALLLMEGGIEPNIDWSNDEERATLIAIVRVRIISLLNSFNQYNAGLIDQDTFIYAMNRALEIYENCRLRPTVIQRVPGGFLDYLEINSTVSC
;
A
#
# COMPACT_ATOMS: atom_id res chain seq x y z
N MET A 1 -5.43 52.95 53.05
CA MET A 1 -6.10 53.05 51.73
C MET A 1 -5.19 52.38 50.72
N PRO A 2 -5.61 51.29 50.05
CA PRO A 2 -4.76 50.66 49.05
C PRO A 2 -4.59 51.61 47.86
N ASP A 3 -3.34 51.77 47.45
CA ASP A 3 -2.90 52.70 46.41
C ASP A 3 -3.54 52.33 45.06
N ALA A 4 -4.42 53.19 44.53
CA ALA A 4 -5.17 52.96 43.29
C ALA A 4 -4.26 52.65 42.08
N ARG A 5 -3.00 53.11 42.12
CA ARG A 5 -1.98 52.80 41.11
C ARG A 5 -1.61 51.31 41.11
N LYS A 6 -1.55 50.65 42.28
CA LYS A 6 -1.27 49.21 42.40
C LYS A 6 -2.41 48.36 41.86
N ILE A 7 -3.66 48.79 42.02
CA ILE A 7 -4.84 48.06 41.53
C ILE A 7 -4.88 48.09 40.00
N LEU A 8 -4.61 49.25 39.39
CA LEU A 8 -4.53 49.40 37.92
C LEU A 8 -3.38 48.58 37.31
N THR A 9 -2.21 48.52 37.95
CA THR A 9 -1.09 47.71 37.45
C THR A 9 -1.38 46.21 37.54
N VAL A 10 -2.04 45.73 38.59
CA VAL A 10 -2.42 44.31 38.72
C VAL A 10 -3.43 43.89 37.65
N TRP A 11 -4.43 44.74 37.37
CA TRP A 11 -5.38 44.50 36.28
C TRP A 11 -4.71 44.48 34.89
N SER A 12 -3.75 45.38 34.67
CA SER A 12 -2.95 45.41 33.43
C SER A 12 -2.11 44.13 33.26
N ILE A 13 -1.44 43.69 34.33
CA ILE A 13 -0.62 42.46 34.32
C ILE A 13 -1.50 41.24 34.04
N ALA A 14 -2.68 41.13 34.67
CA ALA A 14 -3.61 40.03 34.44
C ALA A 14 -4.05 39.92 32.97
N ASN A 15 -4.33 41.06 32.31
CA ASN A 15 -4.69 41.08 30.90
C ASN A 15 -3.52 40.68 29.99
N ILE A 16 -2.30 41.14 30.29
CA ILE A 16 -1.09 40.74 29.53
C ILE A 16 -0.85 39.24 29.66
N THR A 17 -0.92 38.69 30.87
CA THR A 17 -0.74 37.25 31.11
C THR A 17 -1.80 36.42 30.39
N ASN A 18 -3.06 36.88 30.36
CA ASN A 18 -4.13 36.17 29.68
C ASN A 18 -3.93 36.18 28.15
N LEU A 19 -3.55 37.32 27.57
CA LEU A 19 -3.21 37.41 26.14
C LEU A 19 -2.02 36.51 25.78
N LEU A 20 -0.96 36.52 26.59
CA LEU A 20 0.21 35.66 26.39
C LEU A 20 -0.15 34.18 26.54
N GLY A 21 -0.99 33.83 27.50
CA GLY A 21 -1.47 32.46 27.71
C GLY A 21 -2.30 31.95 26.53
N MET A 22 -3.27 32.73 26.05
CA MET A 22 -4.06 32.39 24.86
C MET A 22 -3.19 32.29 23.60
N THR A 23 -2.25 33.22 23.42
CA THR A 23 -1.30 33.18 22.29
C THR A 23 -0.39 31.96 22.37
N GLY A 24 0.04 31.58 23.58
CA GLY A 24 0.83 30.36 23.82
C GLY A 24 0.08 29.08 23.44
N ILE A 25 -1.22 28.99 23.78
CA ILE A 25 -2.07 27.85 23.39
C ILE A 25 -2.26 27.81 21.88
N ILE A 26 -2.54 28.95 21.24
CA ILE A 26 -2.69 29.01 19.78
C ILE A 26 -1.38 28.63 19.09
N GLY A 27 -0.25 29.15 19.57
CA GLY A 27 1.08 28.82 19.06
C GLY A 27 1.42 27.35 19.19
N SER A 28 1.09 26.71 20.32
CA SER A 28 1.33 25.27 20.51
C SER A 28 0.46 24.42 19.58
N LEU A 29 -0.81 24.77 19.38
CA LEU A 29 -1.71 24.07 18.46
C LEU A 29 -1.24 24.16 17.01
N ILE A 30 -0.73 25.32 16.58
CA ILE A 30 -0.16 25.48 15.23
C ILE A 30 1.06 24.57 15.06
N PHE A 31 1.97 24.55 16.04
CA PHE A 31 3.16 23.72 15.99
C PHE A 31 2.80 22.23 15.92
N VAL A 32 1.87 21.77 16.77
CA VAL A 32 1.36 20.40 16.76
C VAL A 32 0.70 20.05 15.43
N GLY A 33 -0.07 20.97 14.84
CA GLY A 33 -0.68 20.75 13.53
C GLY A 33 0.35 20.52 12.42
N ILE A 34 1.44 21.30 12.43
CA ILE A 34 2.56 21.12 11.49
C ILE A 34 3.26 19.79 11.71
N GLU A 35 3.52 19.42 12.97
CA GLU A 35 4.17 18.15 13.34
C GLU A 35 3.34 16.94 12.90
N ILE A 36 2.01 16.98 13.08
CA ILE A 36 1.12 15.90 12.62
C ILE A 36 1.18 15.75 11.10
N GLN A 37 1.16 16.86 10.35
CA GLN A 37 1.25 16.81 8.89
C GLN A 37 2.60 16.23 8.42
N GLN A 38 3.69 16.66 9.05
CA GLN A 38 5.03 16.12 8.74
C GLN A 38 5.12 14.63 9.05
N ASN A 39 4.60 14.20 10.20
CA ASN A 39 4.61 12.80 10.59
C ASN A 39 3.80 11.93 9.62
N GLN A 40 2.63 12.41 9.17
CA GLN A 40 1.84 11.72 8.15
C GLN A 40 2.59 11.61 6.81
N ASN A 41 3.23 12.69 6.36
CA ASN A 41 4.01 12.68 5.12
C ASN A 41 5.19 11.71 5.19
N ILE A 42 5.90 11.65 6.32
CA ILE A 42 7.00 10.70 6.56
C ILE A 42 6.48 9.27 6.56
N ALA A 43 5.35 9.00 7.22
CA ALA A 43 4.75 7.67 7.25
C ALA A 43 4.31 7.18 5.86
N MET A 44 3.74 8.07 5.03
CA MET A 44 3.38 7.74 3.66
C MET A 44 4.62 7.51 2.78
N ALA A 45 5.64 8.36 2.90
CA ALA A 45 6.90 8.20 2.17
C ALA A 45 7.61 6.89 2.54
N SER A 46 7.64 6.52 3.82
CA SER A 46 8.24 5.25 4.27
C SER A 46 7.47 4.03 3.77
N GLN A 47 6.14 4.09 3.71
CA GLN A 47 5.31 3.04 3.10
C GLN A 47 5.59 2.91 1.59
N LEU A 48 5.68 4.02 0.87
CA LEU A 48 6.04 4.04 -0.56
C LEU A 48 7.44 3.47 -0.80
N GLN A 49 8.41 3.86 0.04
CA GLN A 49 9.76 3.33 -0.04
C GLN A 49 9.78 1.82 0.21
N ALA A 50 9.14 1.32 1.28
CA ALA A 50 9.09 -0.11 1.57
C ALA A 50 8.46 -0.93 0.43
N ARG A 51 7.42 -0.38 -0.23
CA ARG A 51 6.83 -1.01 -1.43
C ARG A 51 7.80 -1.03 -2.60
N ASN A 52 8.50 0.07 -2.86
CA ASN A 52 9.48 0.16 -3.93
C ASN A 52 10.66 -0.79 -3.68
N ASP A 53 11.15 -0.88 -2.45
CA ASP A 53 12.23 -1.79 -2.05
C ASP A 53 11.81 -3.25 -2.26
N ALA A 54 10.58 -3.62 -1.88
CA ALA A 54 10.05 -4.97 -2.11
C ALA A 54 9.90 -5.31 -3.60
N LEU A 55 9.45 -4.36 -4.42
CA LEU A 55 9.36 -4.54 -5.88
C LEU A 55 10.75 -4.66 -6.50
N MET A 56 11.69 -3.79 -6.13
CA MET A 56 13.06 -3.84 -6.61
C MET A 56 13.71 -5.18 -6.25
N ALA A 57 13.55 -5.66 -5.01
CA ALA A 57 14.06 -6.97 -4.60
C ALA A 57 13.45 -8.12 -5.42
N PHE A 58 12.15 -8.07 -5.70
CA PHE A 58 11.49 -9.08 -6.53
C PHE A 58 12.05 -9.11 -7.95
N TYR A 59 12.24 -7.95 -8.58
CA TYR A 59 12.74 -7.85 -9.95
C TYR A 59 14.26 -8.06 -10.07
N SER A 60 15.04 -7.77 -9.02
CA SER A 60 16.48 -7.99 -9.03
C SER A 60 16.86 -9.44 -8.68
N SER A 61 16.01 -10.17 -7.95
CA SER A 61 16.30 -11.53 -7.50
C SER A 61 16.73 -12.50 -8.63
N PRO A 62 16.12 -12.51 -9.83
CA PRO A 62 16.61 -13.35 -10.93
C PRO A 62 18.03 -13.00 -11.40
N LEU A 63 18.42 -11.72 -11.29
CA LEU A 63 19.74 -11.24 -11.72
C LEU A 63 20.88 -11.78 -10.85
N GLU A 64 20.56 -12.36 -9.69
CA GLU A 64 21.52 -13.01 -8.78
C GLU A 64 21.94 -14.41 -9.25
N GLY A 65 21.36 -14.93 -10.34
CA GLY A 65 21.83 -16.16 -10.99
C GLY A 65 20.75 -17.14 -11.45
N SER A 66 19.48 -16.72 -11.55
CA SER A 66 18.40 -17.59 -12.04
C SER A 66 17.95 -17.19 -13.44
N ALA A 67 18.53 -17.83 -14.46
CA ALA A 67 18.11 -17.64 -15.85
C ALA A 67 16.66 -18.08 -16.07
N THR A 68 16.23 -19.17 -15.41
CA THR A 68 14.84 -19.64 -15.41
C THR A 68 13.88 -18.56 -14.92
N ALA A 69 14.14 -17.97 -13.75
CA ALA A 69 13.29 -16.91 -13.22
C ALA A 69 13.30 -15.66 -14.12
N LEU A 70 14.44 -15.31 -14.73
CA LEU A 70 14.54 -14.18 -15.65
C LEU A 70 13.63 -14.36 -16.87
N LEU A 71 13.71 -15.52 -17.54
CA LEU A 71 12.89 -15.85 -18.70
C LEU A 71 11.39 -15.87 -18.35
N LEU A 72 11.03 -16.46 -17.20
CA LEU A 72 9.65 -16.52 -16.74
C LEU A 72 9.09 -15.15 -16.35
N MET A 73 9.92 -14.24 -15.83
CA MET A 73 9.49 -12.87 -15.51
C MET A 73 9.31 -12.02 -16.77
N GLU A 74 10.15 -12.20 -17.79
CA GLU A 74 10.00 -11.52 -19.09
C GLU A 74 8.78 -12.01 -19.87
N GLY A 75 8.44 -13.30 -19.79
CA GLY A 75 7.38 -13.93 -20.57
C GLY A 75 5.94 -13.51 -20.21
N GLY A 76 5.74 -12.48 -19.39
CA GLY A 76 4.41 -11.96 -19.07
C GLY A 76 3.67 -12.75 -17.99
N ILE A 77 2.33 -12.66 -17.99
CA ILE A 77 1.47 -13.29 -16.96
C ILE A 77 1.45 -14.82 -17.14
N GLU A 78 1.23 -15.27 -18.37
CA GLU A 78 1.25 -16.68 -18.78
C GLU A 78 2.43 -16.95 -19.72
N PRO A 79 3.66 -17.09 -19.20
CA PRO A 79 4.80 -17.43 -20.04
C PRO A 79 4.63 -18.83 -20.63
N ASN A 80 5.23 -19.06 -21.80
CA ASN A 80 5.38 -20.41 -22.34
C ASN A 80 6.40 -21.19 -21.50
N ILE A 81 5.96 -22.29 -20.87
CA ILE A 81 6.80 -23.09 -19.97
C ILE A 81 6.65 -24.59 -20.23
N ASP A 82 7.69 -25.34 -19.90
CA ASP A 82 7.60 -26.79 -19.79
C ASP A 82 7.10 -27.19 -18.39
N TRP A 83 5.83 -27.59 -18.32
CA TRP A 83 5.21 -28.02 -17.06
C TRP A 83 5.74 -29.35 -16.52
N SER A 84 6.42 -30.14 -17.35
CA SER A 84 7.10 -31.36 -16.93
C SER A 84 8.45 -31.07 -16.25
N ASN A 85 9.01 -29.87 -16.48
CA ASN A 85 10.18 -29.37 -15.78
C ASN A 85 9.78 -28.84 -14.39
N ASP A 86 10.23 -29.54 -13.34
CA ASP A 86 9.91 -29.19 -11.96
C ASP A 86 10.46 -27.82 -11.54
N GLU A 87 11.63 -27.41 -12.06
CA GLU A 87 12.26 -26.12 -11.74
C GLU A 87 11.46 -24.95 -12.33
N GLU A 88 11.12 -25.02 -13.62
CA GLU A 88 10.30 -24.01 -14.29
C GLU A 88 8.93 -23.90 -13.63
N ARG A 89 8.28 -25.03 -13.38
CA ARG A 89 6.97 -25.07 -12.72
C ARG A 89 7.01 -24.45 -11.33
N ALA A 90 7.98 -24.83 -10.50
CA ALA A 90 8.11 -24.30 -9.14
C ALA A 90 8.41 -22.79 -9.14
N THR A 91 9.28 -22.35 -10.06
CA THR A 91 9.66 -20.95 -10.21
C THR A 91 8.48 -20.09 -10.69
N LEU A 92 7.73 -20.54 -11.70
CA LEU A 92 6.53 -19.85 -12.16
C LEU A 92 5.49 -19.76 -11.04
N ILE A 93 5.26 -20.86 -10.31
CA ILE A 93 4.36 -20.85 -9.16
C ILE A 93 4.83 -19.78 -8.15
N ALA A 94 6.11 -19.71 -7.80
CA ALA A 94 6.63 -18.68 -6.89
C ALA A 94 6.37 -17.25 -7.40
N ILE A 95 6.60 -16.99 -8.69
CA ILE A 95 6.31 -15.71 -9.34
C ILE A 95 4.83 -15.36 -9.24
N VAL A 96 3.94 -16.31 -9.57
CA VAL A 96 2.48 -16.14 -9.52
C VAL A 96 1.99 -15.83 -8.10
N ARG A 97 2.60 -16.44 -7.07
CA ARG A 97 2.27 -16.15 -5.67
C ARG A 97 2.49 -14.68 -5.32
N VAL A 98 3.61 -14.10 -5.76
CA VAL A 98 3.90 -12.68 -5.50
C VAL A 98 2.96 -11.79 -6.32
N ARG A 99 2.72 -12.12 -7.59
CA ARG A 99 1.81 -11.38 -8.47
C ARG A 99 0.39 -11.30 -7.90
N ILE A 100 -0.17 -12.42 -7.45
CA ILE A 100 -1.55 -12.44 -6.94
C ILE A 100 -1.69 -11.66 -5.62
N ILE A 101 -0.67 -11.67 -4.76
CA ILE A 101 -0.65 -10.85 -3.52
C ILE A 101 -0.61 -9.35 -3.87
N SER A 102 0.19 -8.98 -4.87
CA SER A 102 0.23 -7.59 -5.36
C SER A 102 -1.13 -7.14 -5.90
N LEU A 103 -1.82 -8.01 -6.64
CA LEU A 103 -3.14 -7.72 -7.20
C LEU A 103 -4.25 -7.68 -6.13
N LEU A 104 -4.17 -8.53 -5.10
CA LEU A 104 -5.01 -8.44 -3.90
C LEU A 104 -4.80 -7.09 -3.19
N ASN A 105 -3.56 -6.58 -3.14
CA ASN A 105 -3.29 -5.26 -2.57
C ASN A 105 -3.95 -4.14 -3.39
N SER A 106 -3.99 -4.24 -4.73
CA SER A 106 -4.78 -3.32 -5.57
C SER A 106 -6.28 -3.40 -5.27
N PHE A 107 -6.83 -4.62 -5.11
CA PHE A 107 -8.24 -4.80 -4.73
C PHE A 107 -8.57 -4.12 -3.40
N ASN A 108 -7.72 -4.32 -2.38
CA ASN A 108 -7.90 -3.69 -1.07
C ASN A 108 -7.77 -2.16 -1.13
N GLN A 109 -6.83 -1.63 -1.93
CA GLN A 109 -6.68 -0.19 -2.10
C GLN A 109 -7.89 0.46 -2.77
N TYR A 110 -8.48 -0.19 -3.78
CA TYR A 110 -9.70 0.32 -4.41
C TYR A 110 -10.87 0.37 -3.43
N ASN A 111 -11.06 -0.70 -2.64
CA ASN A 111 -12.09 -0.75 -1.61
C ASN A 111 -11.88 0.30 -0.51
N ALA A 112 -10.64 0.74 -0.28
CA ALA A 112 -10.29 1.82 0.63
C ALA A 112 -10.37 3.22 0.00
N GLY A 113 -10.71 3.33 -1.29
CA GLY A 113 -10.78 4.59 -2.03
C GLY A 113 -9.42 5.21 -2.37
N LEU A 114 -8.35 4.40 -2.38
CA LEU A 114 -6.96 4.87 -2.57
C LEU A 114 -6.49 4.83 -4.03
N ILE A 115 -7.17 4.09 -4.90
CA ILE A 115 -6.90 4.05 -6.35
C ILE A 115 -8.19 4.27 -7.13
N ASP A 116 -8.06 4.83 -8.33
CA ASP A 116 -9.17 5.07 -9.25
C ASP A 116 -9.67 3.78 -9.92
N GLN A 117 -10.81 3.89 -10.58
CA GLN A 117 -11.48 2.75 -11.22
C GLN A 117 -10.68 2.19 -12.41
N ASP A 118 -9.99 3.01 -13.19
CA ASP A 118 -9.25 2.53 -14.36
C ASP A 118 -8.03 1.71 -13.91
N THR A 119 -7.31 2.20 -12.89
CA THR A 119 -6.21 1.47 -12.25
C THR A 119 -6.70 0.14 -11.65
N PHE A 120 -7.87 0.15 -11.02
CA PHE A 120 -8.49 -1.06 -10.48
C PHE A 120 -8.84 -2.08 -11.57
N ILE A 121 -9.53 -1.65 -12.64
CA ILE A 121 -9.90 -2.52 -13.76
C ILE A 121 -8.65 -3.16 -14.38
N TYR A 122 -7.60 -2.37 -14.60
CA TYR A 122 -6.33 -2.89 -15.13
C TYR A 122 -5.74 -3.99 -14.25
N ALA A 123 -5.71 -3.79 -12.92
CA ALA A 123 -5.22 -4.80 -11.98
C ALA A 123 -6.12 -6.05 -11.98
N MET A 124 -7.44 -5.88 -11.98
CA MET A 124 -8.38 -7.01 -11.92
C MET A 124 -8.37 -7.84 -13.20
N ASN A 125 -8.20 -7.23 -14.38
CA ASN A 125 -8.03 -7.98 -15.62
C ASN A 125 -6.81 -8.91 -15.55
N ARG A 126 -5.70 -8.45 -14.98
CA ARG A 126 -4.50 -9.29 -14.77
C ARG A 126 -4.71 -10.39 -13.73
N ALA A 127 -5.51 -10.12 -12.70
CA ALA A 127 -5.87 -11.12 -11.69
C ALA A 127 -6.75 -12.22 -12.30
N LEU A 128 -7.72 -11.83 -13.14
CA LEU A 128 -8.57 -12.74 -13.89
C LEU A 128 -7.75 -13.59 -14.86
N GLU A 129 -6.80 -13.00 -15.60
CA GLU A 129 -5.90 -13.74 -16.49
C GLU A 129 -5.16 -14.87 -15.75
N ILE A 130 -4.62 -14.59 -14.56
CA ILE A 130 -3.98 -15.62 -13.72
C ILE A 130 -5.00 -16.66 -13.23
N TYR A 131 -6.19 -16.24 -12.81
CA TYR A 131 -7.21 -17.11 -12.23
C TYR A 131 -7.89 -18.01 -13.27
N GLU A 132 -8.03 -17.53 -14.51
CA GLU A 132 -8.58 -18.26 -15.65
C GLU A 132 -7.62 -19.35 -16.15
N ASN A 133 -6.33 -19.26 -15.82
CA ASN A 133 -5.39 -20.35 -16.02
C ASN A 133 -5.68 -21.53 -15.08
N CYS A 134 -6.23 -22.62 -15.62
CA CYS A 134 -6.57 -23.80 -14.82
C CYS A 134 -5.40 -24.43 -14.06
N ARG A 135 -4.16 -24.27 -14.53
CA ARG A 135 -2.97 -24.80 -13.84
C ARG A 135 -2.54 -23.89 -12.68
N LEU A 136 -2.82 -22.59 -12.76
CA LEU A 136 -2.47 -21.62 -11.72
C LEU A 136 -3.61 -21.37 -10.73
N ARG A 137 -4.87 -21.61 -11.11
CA ARG A 137 -6.06 -21.41 -10.28
C ARG A 137 -5.95 -21.97 -8.85
N PRO A 138 -5.45 -23.21 -8.63
CA PRO A 138 -5.26 -23.72 -7.27
C PRO A 138 -4.30 -22.87 -6.42
N THR A 139 -3.27 -22.29 -7.05
CA THR A 139 -2.31 -21.40 -6.38
C THR A 139 -3.00 -20.11 -5.93
N VAL A 140 -3.91 -19.58 -6.74
CA VAL A 140 -4.71 -18.39 -6.40
C VAL A 140 -5.65 -18.69 -5.24
N ILE A 141 -6.49 -19.73 -5.35
CA ILE A 141 -7.48 -20.12 -4.33
C ILE A 141 -6.83 -20.28 -2.95
N GLN A 142 -5.64 -20.89 -2.88
CA GLN A 142 -4.94 -21.11 -1.61
C GLN A 142 -4.36 -19.84 -0.96
N ARG A 143 -4.34 -18.70 -1.65
CA ARG A 143 -3.57 -17.51 -1.24
C ARG A 143 -4.38 -16.25 -1.05
N VAL A 144 -5.62 -16.24 -1.50
CA VAL A 144 -6.47 -15.05 -1.45
C VAL A 144 -7.60 -15.24 -0.44
N PRO A 145 -8.04 -14.18 0.25
CA PRO A 145 -9.20 -14.23 1.12
C PRO A 145 -10.49 -14.40 0.30
N GLY A 146 -11.55 -14.89 0.95
CA GLY A 146 -12.86 -15.16 0.31
C GLY A 146 -13.39 -13.99 -0.51
N GLY A 147 -13.42 -12.77 0.01
CA GLY A 147 -13.97 -11.63 -0.73
C GLY A 147 -13.24 -11.31 -2.05
N PHE A 148 -11.94 -11.58 -2.15
CA PHE A 148 -11.23 -11.44 -3.42
C PHE A 148 -11.45 -12.66 -4.32
N LEU A 149 -11.54 -13.86 -3.74
CA LEU A 149 -11.88 -15.07 -4.48
C LEU A 149 -13.27 -14.98 -5.12
N ASP A 150 -14.28 -14.54 -4.36
CA ASP A 150 -15.65 -14.35 -4.82
C ASP A 150 -15.69 -13.40 -6.02
N TYR A 151 -14.92 -12.31 -5.97
CA TYR A 151 -14.77 -11.38 -7.09
C TYR A 151 -14.23 -12.10 -8.34
N LEU A 152 -13.16 -12.90 -8.20
CA LEU A 152 -12.57 -13.62 -9.32
C LEU A 152 -13.52 -14.69 -9.88
N GLU A 153 -14.23 -15.42 -9.01
CA GLU A 153 -15.19 -16.46 -9.41
C GLU A 153 -16.37 -15.88 -10.20
N ILE A 154 -16.94 -14.77 -9.73
CA ILE A 154 -18.08 -14.11 -10.38
C ILE A 154 -17.69 -13.54 -11.75
N ASN A 155 -16.47 -13.03 -11.89
CA ASN A 155 -16.02 -12.34 -13.10
C ASN A 155 -15.22 -13.23 -14.07
N SER A 156 -14.88 -14.46 -13.68
CA SER A 156 -14.20 -15.43 -14.53
C SER A 156 -15.14 -15.95 -15.63
N THR A 157 -14.63 -16.04 -16.84
CA THR A 157 -15.33 -16.61 -18.00
C THR A 157 -14.94 -18.07 -18.27
N VAL A 158 -13.87 -18.55 -17.63
CA VAL A 158 -13.31 -19.89 -17.85
C VAL A 158 -13.72 -20.87 -16.74
N SER A 159 -14.29 -22.01 -17.15
CA SER A 159 -14.51 -23.17 -16.27
C SER A 159 -13.29 -24.09 -16.29
N CYS A 160 -12.70 -24.27 -15.11
CA CYS A 160 -11.76 -25.32 -14.75
C CYS A 160 -12.47 -26.20 -13.71
#